data_AF-A0A3D5PZV4-F1
#
_entry.id   AF-A0A3D5PZV4-F1
#
_cell.length_a   1.000
_cell.length_b   1.000
_cell.length_c   1.000
_cell.angle_alpha   90.00
_cell.angle_beta   90.00
_cell.angle_gamma   90.00
#
_symmetry.space_group_name_H-M   'P 1'
#
loop_
_entity.id
_entity.type
_entity.pdbx_description
1 polymer ?
#
loop_
_entity_poly.entity_id
_entity_poly.type
_entity_poly.pdbx_seq_one_letter_code
_entity_poly.pdbx_strand_id
1 'polypeptide(L)' 'SKMWITNGPDANTCVIYAKTDTSKGAHGMTAFIVEREWKGFSRGQKLDKLGMRGSNT' A
#
# COMPACT_ATOMS: atom_id res chain seq x y z
N SER A 1 -3.13 -5.81 -5.71
CA SER A 1 -3.57 -4.46 -5.31
C SER A 1 -3.71 -4.40 -3.80
N LYS A 2 -3.44 -3.25 -3.16
CA LYS A 2 -3.70 -2.99 -1.74
C LYS A 2 -4.73 -1.87 -1.63
N MET A 3 -5.59 -1.91 -0.63
CA MET A 3 -6.66 -0.93 -0.40
C MET A 3 -6.62 -0.48 1.07
N TRP A 4 -7.32 0.62 1.36
CA TRP A 4 -7.42 1.20 2.72
C TRP A 4 -6.08 1.70 3.28
N ILE A 5 -5.26 2.31 2.42
CA ILE A 5 -3.93 2.82 2.80
C ILE A 5 -4.05 4.29 3.21
N THR A 6 -4.00 4.55 4.51
CA THR A 6 -3.93 5.92 5.03
C THR A 6 -2.71 6.65 4.46
N ASN A 7 -2.92 7.89 4.02
CA ASN A 7 -2.01 8.74 3.24
C ASN A 7 -1.64 8.17 1.86
N GLY A 8 -2.31 7.13 1.36
CA GLY A 8 -2.03 6.50 0.07
C GLY A 8 -1.97 7.49 -1.10
N PRO A 9 -2.90 8.46 -1.22
CA PRO A 9 -2.87 9.49 -2.25
C PRO A 9 -1.71 10.51 -2.14
N ASP A 10 -1.00 10.57 -1.02
CA ASP A 10 0.01 11.62 -0.76
C ASP A 10 1.42 11.07 -0.54
N ALA A 11 1.54 9.85 0.01
CA ALA A 11 2.80 9.27 0.46
C ALA A 11 3.88 9.21 -0.64
N ASN A 12 5.10 9.62 -0.28
CA ASN A 12 6.30 9.47 -1.11
C ASN A 12 6.97 8.10 -0.94
N THR A 13 6.85 7.51 0.25
CA THR A 13 7.46 6.23 0.61
C THR A 13 6.40 5.33 1.26
N CYS A 14 6.33 4.09 0.81
CA CYS A 14 5.39 3.08 1.32
C CYS A 14 6.15 1.87 1.85
N VAL A 15 5.67 1.31 2.97
CA VAL A 15 6.07 -0.03 3.43
C VAL A 15 5.03 -1.03 2.94
N ILE A 16 5.43 -1.92 2.04
CA ILE A 16 4.52 -2.88 1.40
C ILE A 16 4.92 -4.29 1.81
N TYR A 17 3.94 -5.05 2.31
CA TYR A 17 4.08 -6.48 2.56
C TYR A 17 3.57 -7.29 1.36
N ALA A 18 4.42 -8.15 0.82
CA ALA A 18 4.09 -9.07 -0.25
C ALA A 18 4.64 -10.48 0.05
N LYS A 19 3.97 -11.50 -0.50
CA LYS A 19 4.48 -12.87 -0.45
C LYS A 19 5.62 -13.02 -1.46
N THR A 20 6.77 -13.44 -1.00
CA THR A 20 7.95 -13.80 -1.80
C THR A 20 8.06 -15.32 -1.99
N ASP A 21 7.49 -16.09 -1.06
CA ASP A 21 7.40 -17.56 -1.16
C ASP A 21 5.99 -18.00 -0.77
N THR A 22 5.20 -18.46 -1.73
CA THR A 22 3.81 -18.87 -1.48
C THR A 22 3.70 -20.19 -0.73
N SER A 23 4.75 -21.02 -0.70
CA SER A 23 4.75 -22.34 -0.03
C SER A 23 4.91 -22.21 1.48
N LYS A 24 5.55 -21.14 1.96
CA LYS A 24 5.87 -20.92 3.39
C LYS A 24 4.76 -20.24 4.19
N GLY A 25 3.57 -20.07 3.63
CA GLY A 25 2.45 -19.45 4.33
C GLY A 25 2.80 -18.06 4.87
N ALA A 26 2.65 -17.86 6.17
CA ALA A 26 2.98 -16.59 6.84
C ALA A 26 4.49 -16.27 6.84
N HIS A 27 5.35 -17.29 6.82
CA HIS A 27 6.81 -17.12 6.82
C HIS A 27 7.38 -16.74 5.44
N GLY A 28 6.57 -16.77 4.39
CA GLY A 28 6.95 -16.37 3.04
C GLY A 28 6.65 -14.90 2.73
N MET A 29 6.54 -14.05 3.74
CA MET A 29 6.17 -12.64 3.61
C MET A 29 7.38 -11.73 3.85
N THR A 30 7.53 -10.72 3.01
CA THR A 30 8.63 -9.76 3.07
C THR A 30 8.07 -8.34 3.03
N ALA A 31 8.68 -7.44 3.81
CA ALA A 31 8.39 -6.01 3.78
C ALA A 31 9.37 -5.31 2.83
N PHE A 32 8.84 -4.44 1.99
CA PHE A 32 9.60 -3.64 1.02
C PHE A 32 9.38 -2.17 1.29
N ILE A 33 10.43 -1.37 1.14
CA ILE A 33 10.32 0.07 0.98
C ILE A 33 10.13 0.34 -0.51
N VAL A 34 9.07 1.06 -0.86
CA VAL A 34 8.72 1.41 -2.25
C VAL A 34 8.53 2.91 -2.34
N GLU A 35 9.19 3.54 -3.32
CA GLU A 35 9.05 4.96 -3.57
C GLU A 35 8.03 5.24 -4.66
N ARG A 36 7.34 6.38 -4.52
CA ARG A 36 6.21 6.78 -5.37
C ARG A 36 6.54 6.85 -6.86
N GLU A 37 7.76 7.24 -7.21
CA GLU A 37 8.17 7.48 -8.60
C GLU A 37 8.75 6.22 -9.29
N TRP A 38 8.78 5.08 -8.60
CA TRP A 38 9.28 3.84 -9.21
C TRP A 38 8.36 3.34 -10.33
N LYS A 39 8.98 2.96 -11.46
CA LYS A 39 8.27 2.42 -12.62
C LYS A 39 7.41 1.21 -12.22
N GLY A 40 6.12 1.26 -12.56
CA GLY A 40 5.16 0.19 -12.26
C GLY A 40 4.42 0.35 -10.92
N PHE A 41 4.78 1.35 -10.10
CA PHE A 41 3.97 1.75 -8.95
C PHE A 41 2.91 2.78 -9.38
N SER A 42 1.70 2.63 -8.88
CA SER A 42 0.59 3.57 -9.11
C SER A 42 -0.28 3.62 -7.87
N ARG A 43 -0.90 4.77 -7.62
CA ARG A 43 -1.76 4.99 -6.44
C ARG A 43 -3.22 5.08 -6.86
N GLY A 44 -4.11 4.55 -6.03
CA GLY A 44 -5.55 4.67 -6.22
C GLY A 44 -6.07 6.06 -5.86
N GLN A 45 -7.33 6.30 -6.21
CA GLN A 45 -8.06 7.50 -5.79
C GLN A 45 -8.41 7.45 -4.31
N LYS A 46 -8.58 8.63 -3.69
CA LYS A 46 -9.13 8.76 -2.34
C LYS A 46 -10.53 8.15 -2.28
N LEU A 47 -10.79 7.33 -1.27
CA LEU A 47 -12.06 6.68 -1.01
C LEU A 47 -13.08 7.66 -0.44
N ASP A 48 -14.32 7.59 -0.93
CA ASP A 48 -15.46 8.25 -0.29
C ASP A 48 -15.97 7.39 0.87
N LYS A 49 -15.70 7.85 2.09
CA LYS A 49 -15.92 7.11 3.33
C LYS A 49 -17.08 7.71 4.13
N LEU A 50 -17.80 6.87 4.88
CA LEU A 50 -18.82 7.31 5.84
C LEU A 50 -18.24 8.27 6.90
N GLY A 51 -17.05 7.97 7.42
CA GLY A 51 -16.34 8.74 8.44
C GLY A 51 -14.84 8.84 8.16
N MET A 52 -14.08 9.47 9.07
CA MET A 52 -12.63 9.70 8.89
C MET A 52 -12.29 10.39 7.54
N ARG A 53 -13.17 11.27 7.05
CA ARG A 53 -13.09 11.89 5.71
C ARG A 53 -11.87 12.79 5.51
N GLY A 54 -11.32 13.32 6.61
CA GLY A 54 -10.07 14.09 6.62
C GLY A 54 -8.82 13.25 6.38
N SER A 55 -8.87 11.94 6.67
CA SER A 55 -7.78 11.02 6.35
C SER A 55 -7.83 10.63 4.88
N ASN A 56 -6.74 10.86 4.15
CA ASN A 56 -6.60 10.49 2.74
C ASN A 56 -6.31 9.00 2.65
N THR A 57 -7.37 8.21 2.45
CA THR A 57 -7.32 6.75 2.35
C THR A 57 -7.85 6.31 1.01
#